data_AF-A0A7R9KAM9-F1
#
_entry.id   AF-A0A7R9KAM9-F1
#
_cell.length_a   1.000
_cell.length_b   1.000
_cell.length_c   1.000
_cell.angle_alpha   90.00
_cell.angle_beta   90.00
_cell.angle_gamma   90.00
#
_symmetry.space_group_name_H-M   'P 1'
#
loop_
_entity.id
_entity.type
_entity.pdbx_description
1 polymer ?
#
loop_
_entity_poly.entity_id
_entity_poly.type
_entity_poly.pdbx_seq_one_letter_code
_entity_poly.pdbx_strand_id
1 'polypeptide(L)'
;HLLPAFYTLFRHQGHILKEEVKPHPVLARLFRGAAQEELIFDVTNVPMLTPPLPWSSVTSGGYLLARANLIRLPFQAVQQWHRLKEAPEKELYPSLDSLNQLGAVPWTINEPVSNF
;
A
#
# COMPACT_ATOMS: atom_id res chain seq x y z
N HIS A 1 -30.55 -3.11 -25.06
CA HIS A 1 -29.12 -2.98 -25.43
C HIS A 1 -28.26 -3.26 -24.22
N LEU A 2 -27.13 -3.95 -24.41
CA LEU A 2 -26.11 -4.17 -23.37
C LEU A 2 -25.12 -3.00 -23.39
N LEU A 3 -24.70 -2.53 -22.20
CA LEU A 3 -23.71 -1.47 -22.02
C LEU A 3 -22.50 -2.01 -21.25
N PRO A 4 -21.27 -1.49 -21.52
CA PRO A 4 -20.10 -1.83 -20.72
C PRO A 4 -20.27 -1.49 -19.24
N ALA A 5 -19.76 -2.36 -18.36
CA ALA A 5 -19.75 -2.14 -16.92
C ALA A 5 -18.79 -1.03 -16.49
N PHE A 6 -17.70 -0.83 -17.25
CA PHE A 6 -16.64 0.15 -16.98
C PHE A 6 -16.27 0.91 -18.24
N TYR A 7 -15.82 2.16 -18.06
CA TYR A 7 -15.37 3.05 -19.13
C TYR A 7 -14.05 3.70 -18.77
N THR A 8 -13.18 3.84 -19.76
CA THR A 8 -11.99 4.69 -19.68
C THR A 8 -12.40 6.13 -19.97
N LEU A 9 -11.96 7.04 -19.10
CA LEU A 9 -12.20 8.47 -19.20
C LEU A 9 -10.89 9.21 -18.99
N PHE A 10 -10.76 10.40 -19.57
CA PHE A 10 -9.61 11.27 -19.34
C PHE A 10 -10.06 12.49 -18.55
N ARG A 11 -9.41 12.74 -17.41
CA ARG A 11 -9.72 13.87 -16.53
C ARG A 11 -8.49 14.75 -16.37
N HIS A 12 -8.69 16.06 -16.46
CA HIS A 12 -7.65 17.03 -16.19
C HIS A 12 -7.41 17.12 -14.67
N GLN A 13 -6.19 16.86 -14.22
CA GLN A 13 -5.72 17.08 -12.86
C GLN A 13 -4.54 18.07 -12.92
N GLY A 14 -4.77 19.32 -12.56
CA GLY A 14 -3.74 20.37 -12.65
C GLY A 14 -3.43 20.71 -14.11
N HIS A 15 -2.23 20.38 -14.60
CA HIS A 15 -1.83 20.48 -16.01
C HIS A 15 -1.71 19.12 -16.71
N ILE A 16 -2.11 18.03 -16.04
CA ILE A 16 -1.92 16.65 -16.51
C ILE A 16 -3.28 16.07 -16.90
N LEU A 17 -3.36 15.50 -18.10
CA LEU A 17 -4.50 14.68 -18.50
C LEU A 17 -4.28 13.25 -17.98
N LYS A 18 -5.11 12.82 -17.02
CA LYS A 18 -5.00 11.51 -16.38
C LYS A 18 -6.12 10.59 -16.86
N GLU A 19 -5.73 9.38 -17.27
CA GLU A 19 -6.66 8.30 -17.57
C GLU A 19 -7.25 7.71 -16.27
N GLU A 20 -8.56 7.55 -16.23
CA GLU A 20 -9.33 6.99 -15.10
C GLU A 20 -10.32 5.95 -15.63
N VAL A 21 -10.46 4.82 -14.93
CA VAL A 21 -11.53 3.84 -15.18
C VAL A 21 -12.69 4.11 -14.24
N LYS A 22 -13.92 4.20 -14.77
CA LYS A 22 -15.13 4.41 -13.95
C LYS A 22 -16.21 3.38 -14.23
N PRO A 23 -16.92 2.90 -13.19
CA PRO A 23 -18.08 2.05 -13.38
C PRO A 23 -19.24 2.83 -14.00
N HIS A 24 -20.09 2.14 -14.75
CA HIS A 24 -21.36 2.68 -15.24
C HIS A 24 -22.22 3.15 -14.04
N PRO A 25 -22.94 4.29 -14.13
CA PRO A 25 -23.71 4.82 -13.00
C PRO A 25 -24.73 3.83 -12.41
N VAL A 26 -25.34 3.00 -13.25
CA VAL A 26 -26.28 1.94 -12.81
C VAL A 26 -25.55 0.88 -11.98
N LEU A 27 -24.35 0.46 -12.39
CA LEU A 27 -23.54 -0.50 -11.64
C LEU A 27 -23.11 0.09 -10.29
N ALA A 28 -22.65 1.34 -10.27
CA ALA A 28 -22.25 2.01 -9.02
C ALA A 28 -23.43 2.15 -8.04
N ARG A 29 -24.64 2.44 -8.55
CA ARG A 29 -25.86 2.47 -7.74
C ARG A 29 -26.26 1.09 -7.22
N LEU A 30 -26.18 0.06 -8.07
CA LEU A 30 -26.46 -1.31 -7.69
C LEU A 30 -25.50 -1.78 -6.59
N PHE A 31 -24.19 -1.53 -6.75
CA PHE A 31 -23.19 -1.89 -5.76
C PHE A 31 -23.44 -1.19 -4.41
N ARG A 32 -23.79 0.11 -4.43
CA ARG A 32 -24.16 0.84 -3.21
C ARG A 32 -25.45 0.30 -2.58
N GLY A 33 -26.45 -0.03 -3.39
CA GLY A 33 -27.73 -0.56 -2.94
C GLY A 33 -27.66 -1.98 -2.39
N ALA A 34 -26.66 -2.76 -2.82
CA ALA A 34 -26.40 -4.10 -2.30
C ALA A 34 -25.94 -4.08 -0.83
N ALA A 35 -25.48 -2.94 -0.32
CA ALA A 35 -25.14 -2.73 1.09
C ALA A 35 -24.26 -3.85 1.68
N GLN A 36 -23.19 -4.21 0.96
CA GLN A 36 -22.30 -5.29 1.38
C GLN A 36 -21.73 -5.02 2.78
N GLU A 37 -21.91 -5.98 3.68
CA GLU A 37 -21.52 -5.86 5.09
C GLU A 37 -20.00 -6.04 5.31
N GLU A 38 -19.34 -6.68 4.35
CA GLU A 38 -17.92 -7.01 4.43
C GLU A 38 -17.07 -6.13 3.49
N LEU A 39 -15.92 -5.70 4.01
CA LEU A 39 -14.87 -5.05 3.23
C LEU A 39 -13.66 -5.99 3.11
N ILE A 40 -13.17 -6.16 1.88
CA ILE A 40 -12.01 -7.01 1.59
C ILE A 40 -10.81 -6.12 1.32
N PHE A 41 -9.71 -6.39 2.04
CA PHE A 41 -8.45 -5.68 1.89
C PHE A 41 -7.33 -6.65 1.51
N ASP A 42 -6.35 -6.14 0.76
CA ASP A 42 -5.08 -6.86 0.58
C ASP A 42 -4.33 -6.94 1.91
N VAL A 43 -3.65 -8.05 2.17
CA VAL A 43 -2.91 -8.29 3.42
C VAL A 43 -1.80 -7.25 3.68
N THR A 44 -1.30 -6.59 2.63
CA THR A 44 -0.30 -5.52 2.73
C THR A 44 -0.90 -4.15 3.07
N ASN A 45 -2.22 -4.01 3.00
CA ASN A 45 -2.94 -2.77 3.32
C ASN A 45 -3.51 -2.72 4.74
N VAL A 46 -3.31 -3.78 5.54
CA VAL A 46 -3.76 -3.86 6.94
C VAL A 46 -2.56 -4.06 7.88
N PRO A 47 -2.68 -3.67 9.17
CA PRO A 47 -1.63 -3.94 10.16
C PRO A 47 -1.40 -5.45 10.34
N MET A 48 -0.17 -5.82 10.68
CA MET A 48 0.15 -7.20 11.05
C MET A 48 -0.35 -7.53 12.46
N LEU A 49 -0.83 -8.76 12.65
CA LEU A 49 -1.24 -9.29 13.96
C LEU A 49 -0.08 -9.92 14.75
N THR A 50 1.08 -10.06 14.12
CA THR A 50 2.31 -10.57 14.72
C THR A 50 3.42 -9.55 14.48
N PRO A 51 4.51 -9.60 15.26
CA PRO A 51 5.71 -8.82 14.96
C PRO A 51 6.15 -9.04 13.50
N PRO A 52 6.57 -7.98 12.78
CA PRO A 52 7.05 -8.11 11.41
C PRO A 52 8.38 -8.87 11.34
N LEU A 53 8.70 -9.44 10.17
CA LEU A 53 10.04 -9.94 9.91
C LEU A 53 11.04 -8.77 10.01
N PRO A 54 12.11 -8.90 10.80
CA PRO A 54 13.16 -7.90 10.84
C PRO A 54 13.75 -7.70 9.44
N TRP A 55 13.92 -6.46 9.06
CA TRP A 55 14.71 -6.06 7.91
C TRP A 55 16.16 -6.46 8.14
N SER A 56 16.66 -7.34 7.28
CA SER A 56 18.06 -7.79 7.24
C SER A 56 18.78 -7.34 5.97
N SER A 57 18.03 -6.93 4.94
CA SER A 57 18.55 -6.36 3.70
C SER A 57 17.48 -5.52 3.01
N VAL A 58 17.83 -4.90 1.88
CA VAL A 58 16.92 -4.11 1.04
C VAL A 58 15.76 -4.92 0.44
N THR A 59 15.88 -6.25 0.41
CA THR A 59 14.92 -7.18 -0.19
C THR A 59 14.29 -8.15 0.82
N SER A 60 14.67 -8.10 2.09
CA SER A 60 14.23 -9.05 3.12
C SER A 60 13.83 -8.33 4.40
N GLY A 61 12.53 -8.40 4.72
CA GLY A 61 11.91 -7.84 5.93
C GLY A 61 10.44 -7.47 5.69
N GLY A 62 9.76 -7.01 6.74
CA GLY A 62 8.36 -6.60 6.67
C GLY A 62 7.39 -7.76 6.89
N TYR A 63 6.63 -8.14 5.86
CA TYR A 63 5.60 -9.19 5.98
C TYR A 63 6.22 -10.60 6.01
N LEU A 64 5.49 -11.57 6.60
CA LEU A 64 5.95 -12.96 6.70
C LEU A 64 6.11 -13.66 5.34
N LEU A 65 5.17 -13.41 4.41
CA LEU A 65 5.12 -14.08 3.10
C LEU A 65 4.97 -13.09 1.94
N ALA A 66 4.26 -11.98 2.16
CA ALA A 66 4.09 -10.96 1.13
C ALA A 66 5.40 -10.17 0.91
N ARG A 67 5.58 -9.65 -0.32
CA ARG A 67 6.74 -8.81 -0.62
C ARG A 67 6.52 -7.40 -0.08
N ALA A 68 7.51 -6.88 0.64
CA ALA A 68 7.57 -5.48 1.04
C ALA A 68 8.75 -4.80 0.35
N ASN A 69 8.53 -3.58 -0.14
CA ASN A 69 9.62 -2.72 -0.60
C ASN A 69 10.17 -1.94 0.60
N LEU A 70 11.48 -2.03 0.84
CA LEU A 70 12.14 -1.22 1.89
C LEU A 70 11.93 0.28 1.65
N ILE A 71 12.07 0.72 0.39
CA ILE A 71 11.89 2.11 -0.01
C ILE A 71 10.65 2.27 -0.89
N ARG A 72 9.78 3.20 -0.53
CA ARG A 72 8.53 3.52 -1.25
C ARG A 72 8.76 4.58 -2.32
N LEU A 73 9.58 4.25 -3.33
CA LEU A 73 9.85 5.14 -4.45
C LEU A 73 8.99 4.79 -5.68
N PRO A 74 8.63 5.78 -6.52
CA PRO A 74 7.96 5.52 -7.77
C PRO A 74 8.89 4.78 -8.74
N PHE A 75 8.31 4.10 -9.74
CA PHE A 75 9.08 3.32 -10.72
C PHE A 75 10.13 4.18 -11.47
N GLN A 76 9.84 5.47 -11.65
CA GLN A 76 10.72 6.41 -12.32
C GLN A 76 11.98 6.77 -11.51
N ALA A 77 12.08 6.39 -10.23
CA ALA A 77 13.21 6.70 -9.36
C ALA A 77 14.42 5.78 -9.60
N VAL A 78 14.76 5.53 -10.86
CA VAL A 78 15.76 4.54 -11.29
C VAL A 78 17.12 4.79 -10.65
N GLN A 79 17.57 6.06 -10.60
CA GLN A 79 18.87 6.42 -10.03
C GLN A 79 18.97 6.09 -8.53
N GLN A 80 17.89 6.33 -7.78
CA GLN A 80 17.84 6.02 -6.35
C GLN A 80 17.85 4.51 -6.11
N TRP A 81 17.16 3.74 -6.96
CA TRP A 81 17.21 2.27 -6.91
C TRP A 81 18.61 1.73 -7.21
N HIS A 82 19.33 2.31 -8.17
CA HIS A 82 20.72 1.93 -8.46
C HIS A 82 21.63 2.21 -7.26
N ARG A 83 21.56 3.41 -6.70
CA ARG A 83 22.36 3.78 -5.52
C ARG A 83 22.10 2.85 -4.33
N LEU A 84 20.84 2.47 -4.11
CA LEU A 84 20.48 1.55 -3.03
C LEU A 84 21.10 0.15 -3.24
N LYS A 85 21.18 -0.32 -4.48
CA LYS A 85 21.79 -1.61 -4.82
C LYS A 85 23.31 -1.59 -4.74
N GLU A 86 23.92 -0.44 -4.99
CA GLU A 86 25.38 -0.24 -4.95
C GLU A 86 25.90 0.07 -3.54
N ALA A 87 25.02 0.52 -2.64
CA ALA A 87 25.39 0.86 -1.27
C ALA A 87 25.90 -0.37 -0.50
N PRO A 88 27.02 -0.26 0.24
CA PRO A 88 27.50 -1.35 1.10
C PRO A 88 26.46 -1.69 2.18
N GLU A 89 26.14 -2.98 2.35
CA GLU A 89 25.10 -3.42 3.29
C GLU A 89 25.30 -2.89 4.72
N LYS A 90 26.55 -2.83 5.18
CA LYS A 90 26.90 -2.34 6.52
C LYS A 90 26.50 -0.89 6.77
N GLU A 91 26.49 -0.07 5.72
CA GLU A 91 26.05 1.33 5.83
C GLU A 91 24.53 1.44 6.00
N LEU A 92 23.78 0.41 5.61
CA LEU A 92 22.33 0.37 5.74
C LEU A 92 21.88 -0.12 7.12
N TYR A 93 22.72 -0.84 7.88
CA TYR A 93 22.33 -1.43 9.17
C TYR A 93 21.68 -0.46 10.15
N PRO A 94 22.18 0.77 10.37
CA PRO A 94 21.51 1.71 11.27
C PRO A 94 20.08 2.03 10.84
N SER A 95 19.82 2.08 9.54
CA SER A 95 18.49 2.33 8.99
C SER A 95 17.59 1.09 9.13
N LEU A 96 18.12 -0.11 8.87
CA LEU A 96 17.38 -1.36 9.02
C LEU A 96 17.00 -1.60 10.48
N ASP A 97 17.93 -1.39 11.42
CA ASP A 97 17.69 -1.53 12.85
C ASP A 97 16.66 -0.52 13.35
N SER A 98 16.72 0.71 12.86
CA SER A 98 15.71 1.74 13.19
C SER A 98 14.32 1.34 12.69
N LEU A 99 14.21 0.80 11.48
CA LEU A 99 12.94 0.29 10.95
C LEU A 99 12.42 -0.91 11.77
N ASN A 100 13.31 -1.79 12.21
CA ASN A 100 12.96 -2.92 13.07
C ASN A 100 12.41 -2.44 14.42
N GLN A 101 13.05 -1.44 15.03
CA GLN A 101 12.58 -0.84 16.27
C GLN A 101 11.19 -0.22 16.11
N LEU A 102 10.94 0.55 15.05
CA LEU A 102 9.64 1.15 14.78
C LEU A 102 8.55 0.10 14.51
N GLY A 103 8.89 -0.92 13.72
CA GLY A 103 7.95 -2.00 13.36
C GLY A 103 7.62 -2.95 14.51
N ALA A 104 8.49 -3.05 15.51
CA ALA A 104 8.28 -3.91 16.68
C ALA A 104 7.32 -3.30 17.72
N VAL A 105 6.93 -2.03 17.59
CA VAL A 105 6.02 -1.37 18.54
C VAL A 105 4.59 -1.91 18.37
N PRO A 106 4.01 -2.57 19.37
CA PRO A 106 2.63 -3.03 19.30
C PRO A 106 1.66 -1.86 19.44
N TRP A 107 0.55 -1.92 18.70
CA TRP A 107 -0.53 -0.93 18.75
C TRP A 107 -1.85 -1.60 19.11
N THR A 108 -2.73 -0.84 19.75
CA THR A 108 -4.11 -1.25 20.03
C THR A 108 -5.06 -0.09 19.77
N ILE A 109 -6.32 -0.41 19.48
CA ILE A 109 -7.36 0.58 19.28
C ILE A 109 -7.73 1.18 20.64
N ASN A 110 -7.94 2.49 20.67
CA ASN A 110 -8.53 3.16 21.81
C ASN A 110 -10.05 3.04 21.74
N GLU A 111 -10.58 1.97 22.33
CA GLU A 111 -12.01 1.64 22.33
C GLU A 111 -12.92 2.78 22.78
N PRO A 112 -12.63 3.50 23.89
CA PRO A 112 -13.41 4.68 24.26
C PRO A 112 -13.55 5.69 23.13
N VAL A 113 -12.45 6.04 22.43
CA VAL A 113 -12.48 7.04 21.35
C VAL A 113 -13.25 6.54 20.13
N SER A 114 -13.15 5.24 19.82
CA SER A 114 -13.77 4.66 18.62
C SER A 114 -15.29 4.51 18.71
N ASN A 115 -15.84 4.46 19.93
CA ASN A 115 -17.26 4.22 20.17
C ASN A 115 -18.07 5.52 20.41
N PHE A 116 -17.44 6.69 20.27
CA PHE A 116 -18.11 8.00 20.22
C PHE A 116 -18.57 8.35 18.81
#